data_AF-A0A6M8W109-F1
#
_entry.id   AF-A0A6M8W109-F1
#
_cell.length_a   1.000
_cell.length_b   1.000
_cell.length_c   1.000
_cell.angle_alpha   90.00
_cell.angle_beta   90.00
_cell.angle_gamma   90.00
#
_symmetry.space_group_name_H-M   'P 1'
#
loop_
_entity.id
_entity.type
_entity.pdbx_description
1 polymer ?
#
loop_
_entity_poly.entity_id
_entity_poly.type
_entity_poly.pdbx_seq_one_letter_code
_entity_poly.pdbx_strand_id
1 'polypeptide(L)'
;MPPWTATAPMADATTAWRETAGVAVEYVLEPLASTHHTERDVAAELVRRAARLWGTQSGGPQAPAFDAAIAEPWASAAGGRATAQPTAAAAAWRTIADQLRDRVFAGEWRVGRGLRCLIFAPIDGDSDRGGLLIAWREDAPADRAWLRAALGDAPVTLTDIFGNRHTIGPETDDDGTHQTHDIPLSAEPVYIEGIDTELVRFQSSLSFDPAIIQSVAGEQTYEVLISNPWDIPASGRLIITEPGGYDAASRSRDRSWEITPRSITFDVAPGETVRVPVTVSFSRAIEAGPIDIVFDTDLVAEREYGWVRASVPGEISLDGVEMEIAYRKPAAGPDADLIVEATVTNTGQTTRSFDAFAFGPGMPRVRASIGSLEPGQSAVRYFPFPKAAAALGGERVIVSIAEADGPGRLTKGVDVLAR
;
A
#
# COMPACT_ATOMS: atom_id res chain seq x y z
N MET A 1 10.00 13.69 10.04
CA MET A 1 10.86 12.51 9.80
C MET A 1 11.11 12.44 8.31
N PRO A 2 12.35 12.31 7.83
CA PRO A 2 12.58 12.03 6.41
C PRO A 2 12.11 10.59 6.10
N PRO A 3 11.51 10.32 4.93
CA PRO A 3 11.18 8.97 4.52
C PRO A 3 12.47 8.16 4.32
N TRP A 4 12.53 6.98 4.94
CA TRP A 4 13.68 6.07 4.86
C TRP A 4 13.65 5.31 3.53
N THR A 5 14.14 5.94 2.46
CA THR A 5 14.38 5.26 1.17
C THR A 5 15.76 4.58 1.18
N ALA A 6 15.93 3.57 2.04
CA ALA A 6 17.11 2.69 2.02
C ALA A 6 16.88 1.38 1.24
N THR A 7 15.78 1.27 0.50
CA THR A 7 15.41 0.07 -0.28
C THR A 7 16.23 -0.07 -1.57
N ALA A 8 16.49 1.03 -2.28
CA ALA A 8 17.27 1.03 -3.52
C ALA A 8 18.69 0.43 -3.34
N PRO A 9 19.53 0.88 -2.38
CA PRO A 9 20.91 0.41 -2.32
C PRO A 9 21.06 -1.09 -2.02
N MET A 10 20.12 -1.72 -1.31
CA MET A 10 20.21 -3.15 -0.96
C MET A 10 19.70 -4.06 -2.08
N ALA A 11 18.59 -3.70 -2.73
CA ALA A 11 18.08 -4.45 -3.88
C ALA A 11 18.99 -4.28 -5.12
N ASP A 12 19.50 -3.07 -5.36
CA ASP A 12 20.42 -2.78 -6.44
C ASP A 12 21.78 -3.45 -6.22
N ALA A 13 22.29 -3.47 -4.99
CA ALA A 13 23.47 -4.26 -4.65
C ALA A 13 23.20 -5.74 -4.93
N THR A 14 22.14 -6.33 -4.36
CA THR A 14 21.83 -7.75 -4.53
C THR A 14 21.69 -8.13 -6.01
N THR A 15 21.08 -7.28 -6.82
CA THR A 15 20.90 -7.49 -8.27
C THR A 15 22.22 -7.38 -9.03
N ALA A 16 23.01 -6.33 -8.79
CA ALA A 16 24.33 -6.16 -9.42
C ALA A 16 25.31 -7.30 -9.06
N TRP A 17 25.20 -7.87 -7.85
CA TRP A 17 26.03 -8.98 -7.41
C TRP A 17 25.62 -10.32 -8.01
N ARG A 18 24.32 -10.56 -8.26
CA ARG A 18 23.81 -11.75 -8.96
C ARG A 18 24.41 -11.91 -10.36
N GLU A 19 24.68 -10.80 -11.04
CA GLU A 19 25.28 -10.79 -12.37
C GLU A 19 26.76 -11.22 -12.36
N THR A 20 27.40 -11.32 -11.19
CA THR A 20 28.83 -11.64 -11.03
C THR A 20 29.10 -13.08 -10.56
N ALA A 21 28.14 -13.99 -10.77
CA ALA A 21 28.05 -15.39 -10.29
C ALA A 21 29.37 -16.12 -9.90
N GLY A 22 29.42 -16.63 -8.66
CA GLY A 22 30.40 -17.64 -8.22
C GLY A 22 30.80 -17.66 -6.74
N VAL A 23 30.36 -16.69 -5.92
CA VAL A 23 30.81 -16.55 -4.52
C VAL A 23 29.61 -16.56 -3.58
N ALA A 24 29.69 -17.33 -2.48
CA ALA A 24 28.71 -17.29 -1.39
C ALA A 24 28.70 -15.88 -0.79
N VAL A 25 27.51 -15.28 -0.66
CA VAL A 25 27.35 -13.92 -0.16
C VAL A 25 27.04 -13.95 1.33
N GLU A 26 27.80 -13.21 2.13
CA GLU A 26 27.54 -13.01 3.55
C GLU A 26 27.03 -11.60 3.79
N TYR A 27 25.84 -11.48 4.38
CA TYR A 27 25.25 -10.20 4.79
C TYR A 27 25.37 -10.04 6.30
N VAL A 28 26.08 -9.01 6.75
CA VAL A 28 26.12 -8.64 8.17
C VAL A 28 25.24 -7.42 8.39
N LEU A 29 24.13 -7.60 9.12
CA LEU A 29 23.23 -6.50 9.46
C LEU A 29 23.68 -5.81 10.74
N GLU A 30 24.03 -4.53 10.62
CA GLU A 30 24.37 -3.68 11.77
C GLU A 30 23.10 -3.10 12.40
N PRO A 31 22.86 -3.31 13.71
CA PRO A 31 21.80 -2.63 14.43
C PRO A 31 21.94 -1.11 14.35
N LEU A 32 20.82 -0.38 14.36
CA LEU A 32 20.87 1.08 14.45
C LEU A 32 21.57 1.52 15.74
N ALA A 33 22.27 2.65 15.67
CA ALA A 33 22.82 3.29 16.87
C ALA A 33 21.69 3.65 17.84
N SER A 34 21.78 3.18 19.08
CA SER A 34 20.73 3.31 20.10
C SER A 34 20.59 4.72 20.70
N THR A 35 21.41 5.69 20.30
CA THR A 35 21.44 7.03 20.91
C THR A 35 20.14 7.83 20.72
N HIS A 36 19.31 7.45 19.75
CA HIS A 36 18.02 8.09 19.44
C HIS A 36 16.85 7.11 19.34
N HIS A 37 17.06 5.83 19.69
CA HIS A 37 16.10 4.75 19.45
C HIS A 37 15.98 3.84 20.66
N THR A 38 14.77 3.36 20.96
CA THR A 38 14.60 2.33 21.98
C THR A 38 15.17 1.00 21.48
N GLU A 39 15.53 0.08 22.39
CA GLU A 39 16.00 -1.27 21.99
C GLU A 39 14.97 -2.01 21.13
N ARG A 40 13.68 -1.72 21.34
CA ARG A 40 12.56 -2.26 20.55
C ARG A 40 12.56 -1.69 19.13
N ASP A 41 12.79 -0.39 18.96
CA ASP A 41 12.87 0.23 17.63
C ASP A 41 14.04 -0.32 16.83
N VAL A 42 15.19 -0.51 17.48
CA VAL A 42 16.39 -1.11 16.87
C VAL A 42 16.11 -2.54 16.41
N ALA A 43 15.47 -3.35 17.25
CA ALA A 43 15.09 -4.72 16.92
C ALA A 43 14.06 -4.79 15.77
N ALA A 44 13.03 -3.95 15.81
CA ALA A 44 12.02 -3.89 14.74
C ALA A 44 12.63 -3.49 13.39
N GLU A 45 13.52 -2.49 13.36
CA GLU A 45 14.21 -2.11 12.13
C GLU A 45 15.15 -3.20 11.61
N LEU A 46 15.85 -3.91 12.50
CA LEU A 46 16.65 -5.06 12.13
C LEU A 46 15.81 -6.15 11.46
N VAL A 47 14.66 -6.49 12.05
CA VAL A 47 13.73 -7.47 11.49
C VAL A 47 13.19 -7.02 10.13
N ARG A 48 12.83 -5.74 9.95
CA ARG A 48 12.39 -5.22 8.64
C ARG A 48 13.47 -5.36 7.57
N ARG A 49 14.73 -5.03 7.88
CA ARG A 49 15.85 -5.18 6.95
C ARG A 49 16.14 -6.65 6.63
N ALA A 50 16.10 -7.52 7.63
CA ALA A 50 16.22 -8.96 7.45
C ALA A 50 15.09 -9.51 6.56
N ALA A 51 13.82 -9.23 6.89
CA ALA A 51 12.69 -9.69 6.09
C ALA A 51 12.78 -9.21 4.63
N ARG A 52 13.20 -7.96 4.39
CA ARG A 52 13.46 -7.43 3.04
C ARG A 52 14.61 -8.15 2.34
N LEU A 53 15.71 -8.43 3.04
CA LEU A 53 16.84 -9.19 2.49
C LEU A 53 16.38 -10.57 2.01
N TRP A 54 15.62 -11.30 2.82
CA TRP A 54 15.04 -12.58 2.40
C TRP A 54 14.00 -12.42 1.29
N GLY A 55 13.22 -11.33 1.30
CA GLY A 55 12.31 -10.98 0.21
C GLY A 55 13.00 -10.74 -1.13
N THR A 56 14.31 -10.47 -1.14
CA THR A 56 15.07 -10.41 -2.40
C THR A 56 15.34 -11.79 -3.00
N GLN A 57 15.21 -12.91 -2.24
CA GLN A 57 15.39 -14.28 -2.75
C GLN A 57 14.23 -14.71 -3.67
N SER A 58 14.01 -13.99 -4.75
CA SER A 58 13.11 -14.41 -5.82
C SER A 58 13.79 -15.51 -6.65
N GLY A 59 13.15 -16.66 -6.86
CA GLY A 59 13.65 -17.68 -7.81
C GLY A 59 13.50 -19.15 -7.45
N GLY A 60 12.75 -19.50 -6.39
CA GLY A 60 12.60 -20.90 -5.98
C GLY A 60 13.92 -21.51 -5.46
N PRO A 61 14.03 -22.85 -5.38
CA PRO A 61 15.16 -23.54 -4.74
C PRO A 61 16.53 -23.33 -5.44
N GLN A 62 16.57 -22.63 -6.57
CA GLN A 62 17.80 -22.27 -7.30
C GLN A 62 18.30 -20.86 -7.00
N ALA A 63 17.63 -20.09 -6.13
CA ALA A 63 18.13 -18.79 -5.70
C ALA A 63 19.53 -18.95 -5.04
N PRO A 64 20.49 -18.04 -5.30
CA PRO A 64 21.82 -18.14 -4.73
C PRO A 64 21.75 -18.12 -3.20
N ALA A 65 22.35 -19.13 -2.58
CA ALA A 65 22.46 -19.20 -1.13
C ALA A 65 23.23 -17.98 -0.61
N PHE A 66 22.70 -17.33 0.43
CA PHE A 66 23.41 -16.35 1.21
C PHE A 66 23.43 -16.77 2.67
N ASP A 67 24.49 -16.38 3.36
CA ASP A 67 24.53 -16.37 4.80
C ASP A 67 24.18 -14.97 5.30
N ALA A 68 23.42 -14.89 6.37
CA ALA A 68 23.14 -13.62 7.02
C ALA A 68 23.48 -13.72 8.50
N ALA A 69 24.05 -12.65 9.04
CA ALA A 69 24.46 -12.52 10.41
C ALA A 69 24.09 -11.13 10.95
N ILE A 70 24.16 -10.97 12.27
CA ILE A 70 23.99 -9.67 12.93
C ILE A 70 25.26 -9.30 13.67
N ALA A 71 25.64 -8.03 13.60
CA ALA A 71 26.81 -7.53 14.29
C ALA A 71 26.53 -7.44 15.80
N GLU A 72 27.43 -8.02 16.60
CA GLU A 72 27.48 -7.88 18.07
C GLU A 72 26.11 -8.02 18.78
N PRO A 73 25.45 -9.20 18.73
CA PRO A 73 24.17 -9.44 19.42
C PRO A 73 24.22 -9.40 20.96
N TRP A 74 25.29 -8.90 21.56
CA TRP A 74 25.49 -8.87 23.00
C TRP A 74 26.01 -7.52 23.45
N ALA A 75 25.58 -7.09 24.64
CA ALA A 75 26.16 -5.96 25.35
C ALA A 75 27.07 -6.45 26.48
N SER A 76 28.13 -5.69 26.78
CA SER A 76 28.94 -5.95 27.97
C SER A 76 28.27 -5.34 29.19
N ALA A 77 27.93 -6.16 30.19
CA ALA A 77 27.41 -5.65 31.46
C ALA A 77 28.47 -4.80 32.20
N ALA A 78 28.09 -3.61 32.67
CA ALA A 78 28.96 -2.74 33.47
C ALA A 78 29.18 -3.34 34.87
N GLY A 79 30.38 -3.84 35.15
CA GLY A 79 30.77 -4.43 36.44
C GLY A 79 32.01 -5.32 36.32
N GLY A 80 32.70 -5.58 37.43
CA GLY A 80 34.08 -6.10 37.50
C GLY A 80 34.39 -7.44 36.81
N ARG A 81 33.40 -8.11 36.20
CA ARG A 81 33.60 -9.20 35.24
C ARG A 81 32.63 -8.97 34.09
N ALA A 82 33.13 -8.50 32.94
CA ALA A 82 32.33 -8.30 31.75
C ALA A 82 31.68 -9.63 31.35
N THR A 83 30.34 -9.69 31.44
CA THR A 83 29.54 -10.80 30.94
C THR A 83 28.80 -10.31 29.71
N ALA A 84 28.85 -11.10 28.62
CA ALA A 84 28.08 -10.84 27.42
C ALA A 84 26.60 -11.14 27.72
N GLN A 85 25.75 -10.14 27.59
CA GLN A 85 24.29 -10.24 27.78
C GLN A 85 23.61 -10.09 26.42
N PRO A 86 22.73 -11.02 26.01
CA PRO A 86 21.97 -10.89 24.76
C PRO A 86 21.17 -9.58 24.72
N THR A 87 21.20 -8.91 23.58
CA THR A 87 20.37 -7.72 23.35
C THR A 87 18.98 -8.10 22.83
N ALA A 88 18.05 -7.14 22.81
CA ALA A 88 16.75 -7.31 22.15
C ALA A 88 16.89 -7.72 20.67
N ALA A 89 17.92 -7.22 19.98
CA ALA A 89 18.25 -7.58 18.61
C ALA A 89 18.60 -9.08 18.46
N ALA A 90 19.28 -9.68 19.45
CA ALA A 90 19.59 -11.12 19.43
C ALA A 90 18.33 -11.98 19.54
N ALA A 91 17.40 -11.59 20.41
CA ALA A 91 16.11 -12.26 20.53
C ALA A 91 15.30 -12.16 19.22
N ALA A 92 15.24 -10.96 18.64
CA ALA A 92 14.54 -10.72 17.39
C ALA A 92 15.12 -11.48 16.21
N TRP A 93 16.45 -11.52 16.12
CA TRP A 93 17.18 -12.28 15.09
C TRP A 93 16.91 -13.79 15.17
N ARG A 94 16.97 -14.36 16.38
CA ARG A 94 16.62 -15.77 16.60
C ARG A 94 15.19 -16.06 16.15
N THR A 95 14.25 -15.17 16.45
CA THR A 95 12.84 -15.34 16.06
C THR A 95 12.68 -15.32 14.55
N ILE A 96 13.20 -14.32 13.82
CA ILE A 96 13.06 -14.28 12.36
C ILE A 96 13.76 -15.48 11.69
N ALA A 97 14.92 -15.92 12.19
CA ALA A 97 15.60 -17.09 11.66
C ALA A 97 14.77 -18.38 11.84
N ASP A 98 14.06 -18.52 12.96
CA ASP A 98 13.17 -19.66 13.22
C ASP A 98 11.88 -19.60 12.37
N GLN A 99 11.36 -18.39 12.15
CA GLN A 99 10.18 -18.15 11.31
C GLN A 99 10.45 -18.44 9.83
N LEU A 100 11.62 -18.03 9.33
CA LEU A 100 12.01 -18.19 7.91
C LEU A 100 12.65 -19.55 7.59
N ARG A 101 12.95 -20.38 8.60
CA ARG A 101 13.52 -21.71 8.37
C ARG A 101 12.58 -22.54 7.48
N ASP A 102 13.16 -23.23 6.50
CA ASP A 102 12.48 -24.14 5.56
C ASP A 102 11.39 -23.45 4.72
N ARG A 103 11.54 -22.14 4.48
CA ARG A 103 10.63 -21.33 3.67
C ARG A 103 11.36 -20.58 2.57
N VAL A 104 10.65 -20.34 1.48
CA VAL A 104 11.10 -19.53 0.33
C VAL A 104 10.17 -18.36 0.12
N PHE A 105 10.73 -17.24 -0.34
CA PHE A 105 9.95 -16.07 -0.68
C PHE A 105 9.01 -16.37 -1.87
N ALA A 106 7.72 -16.09 -1.68
CA ALA A 106 6.67 -16.41 -2.65
C ALA A 106 6.03 -15.15 -3.29
N GLY A 107 6.29 -13.96 -2.75
CA GLY A 107 5.81 -12.70 -3.31
C GLY A 107 5.62 -11.59 -2.28
N GLU A 108 5.41 -10.37 -2.74
CA GLU A 108 4.98 -9.24 -1.93
C GLU A 108 3.48 -9.03 -2.13
N TRP A 109 2.75 -8.81 -1.04
CA TRP A 109 1.34 -8.43 -1.09
C TRP A 109 1.18 -6.96 -0.70
N ARG A 110 0.71 -6.16 -1.66
CA ARG A 110 0.46 -4.73 -1.47
C ARG A 110 -0.97 -4.51 -1.00
N VAL A 111 -1.23 -4.78 0.28
CA VAL A 111 -2.54 -4.57 0.88
C VAL A 111 -2.70 -3.11 1.29
N GLY A 112 -3.41 -2.32 0.50
CA GLY A 112 -3.66 -0.92 0.82
C GLY A 112 -2.38 -0.09 1.03
N ARG A 113 -2.55 1.11 1.56
CA ARG A 113 -1.47 2.11 1.64
C ARG A 113 -0.63 2.00 2.90
N GLY A 114 0.68 1.94 2.71
CA GLY A 114 1.66 1.94 3.78
C GLY A 114 1.78 0.61 4.54
N LEU A 115 1.05 -0.44 4.14
CA LEU A 115 1.30 -1.79 4.63
C LEU A 115 2.30 -2.49 3.73
N ARG A 116 3.16 -3.30 4.35
CA ARG A 116 4.08 -4.21 3.69
C ARG A 116 3.78 -5.60 4.17
N CYS A 117 3.56 -6.51 3.24
CA CYS A 117 3.34 -7.92 3.52
C CYS A 117 4.25 -8.74 2.61
N LEU A 118 5.10 -9.58 3.20
CA LEU A 118 5.97 -10.51 2.47
C LEU A 118 5.47 -11.94 2.69
N ILE A 119 5.21 -12.64 1.59
CA ILE A 119 4.66 -14.00 1.57
C ILE A 119 5.83 -14.99 1.48
N PHE A 120 5.80 -16.01 2.32
CA PHE A 120 6.77 -17.10 2.34
C PHE A 120 6.06 -18.45 2.30
N ALA A 121 6.36 -19.23 1.26
CA ALA A 121 5.88 -20.59 1.09
C ALA A 121 6.83 -21.58 1.80
N PRO A 122 6.32 -22.70 2.35
CA PRO A 122 7.20 -23.78 2.78
C PRO A 122 7.94 -24.38 1.56
N ILE A 123 9.20 -24.81 1.75
CA ILE A 123 9.98 -25.49 0.70
C ILE A 123 9.37 -26.85 0.38
N ASP A 124 8.99 -27.58 1.42
CA ASP A 124 8.25 -28.83 1.32
C ASP A 124 6.77 -28.53 1.54
N GLY A 125 5.95 -28.71 0.51
CA GLY A 125 4.51 -28.41 0.52
C GLY A 125 3.67 -29.17 1.57
N ASP A 126 4.30 -30.05 2.36
CA ASP A 126 3.71 -30.87 3.42
C ASP A 126 4.11 -30.39 4.84
N SER A 127 4.56 -29.13 4.96
CA SER A 127 4.84 -28.56 6.27
C SER A 127 3.54 -28.28 7.04
N ASP A 128 3.34 -28.98 8.15
CA ASP A 128 2.27 -28.74 9.15
C ASP A 128 2.17 -27.26 9.60
N ARG A 129 3.22 -26.46 9.38
CA ARG A 129 3.27 -25.03 9.73
C ARG A 129 2.50 -24.11 8.76
N GLY A 130 2.04 -24.61 7.60
CA GLY A 130 1.39 -23.79 6.55
C GLY A 130 2.30 -22.69 6.00
N GLY A 131 1.76 -21.69 5.30
CA GLY A 131 2.50 -20.52 4.82
C GLY A 131 2.81 -19.50 5.91
N LEU A 132 3.65 -18.51 5.60
CA LEU A 132 3.99 -17.40 6.48
C LEU A 132 3.80 -16.05 5.77
N LEU A 133 3.15 -15.11 6.43
CA LEU A 133 3.13 -13.70 6.06
C LEU A 133 3.92 -12.90 7.10
N ILE A 134 4.85 -12.05 6.65
CA ILE A 134 5.49 -11.05 7.52
C ILE A 134 4.89 -9.69 7.18
N ALA A 135 4.20 -9.07 8.13
CA ALA A 135 3.44 -7.84 7.90
C ALA A 135 3.83 -6.71 8.85
N TRP A 136 3.92 -5.48 8.34
CA TRP A 136 4.09 -4.25 9.12
C TRP A 136 3.59 -3.02 8.37
N ARG A 137 3.52 -1.88 9.05
CA ARG A 137 3.21 -0.57 8.46
C ARG A 137 4.47 0.30 8.37
N GLU A 138 4.72 0.93 7.22
CA GLU A 138 5.89 1.79 7.01
C GLU A 138 5.71 3.19 7.60
N ASP A 139 4.55 3.82 7.39
CA ASP A 139 4.43 5.29 7.51
C ASP A 139 3.32 5.79 8.45
N ALA A 140 3.21 5.31 9.71
CA ALA A 140 2.18 5.86 10.60
C ALA A 140 2.46 5.96 12.10
N PRO A 141 1.86 6.99 12.76
CA PRO A 141 1.65 6.96 14.20
C PRO A 141 0.72 5.78 14.59
N ALA A 142 0.81 5.34 15.84
CA ALA A 142 0.27 4.08 16.36
C ALA A 142 -1.27 3.96 16.43
N ASP A 143 -2.04 4.76 15.69
CA ASP A 143 -3.46 4.48 15.53
C ASP A 143 -3.63 3.23 14.65
N ARG A 144 -4.33 2.25 15.21
CA ARG A 144 -4.31 0.84 14.82
C ARG A 144 -4.60 0.66 13.33
N ALA A 145 -3.58 0.31 12.55
CA ALA A 145 -3.80 -0.22 11.22
C ALA A 145 -4.22 -1.69 11.35
N TRP A 146 -5.04 -2.16 10.43
CA TRP A 146 -5.50 -3.54 10.41
C TRP A 146 -5.20 -4.14 9.04
N LEU A 147 -4.67 -5.34 9.03
CA LEU A 147 -4.75 -6.23 7.88
C LEU A 147 -6.05 -7.03 8.04
N ARG A 148 -7.02 -6.73 7.18
CA ARG A 148 -8.26 -7.51 7.05
C ARG A 148 -8.21 -8.24 5.72
N ALA A 149 -8.03 -9.55 5.75
CA ALA A 149 -7.98 -10.36 4.53
C ALA A 149 -8.32 -11.83 4.79
N ALA A 150 -8.67 -12.56 3.72
CA ALA A 150 -8.85 -14.00 3.80
C ALA A 150 -7.48 -14.69 3.79
N LEU A 151 -7.07 -15.30 4.90
CA LEU A 151 -5.80 -16.03 5.00
C LEU A 151 -5.98 -17.56 4.98
N GLY A 152 -7.21 -18.03 4.77
CA GLY A 152 -7.62 -19.44 4.85
C GLY A 152 -8.78 -19.63 5.82
N ASP A 153 -9.16 -20.88 6.08
CA ASP A 153 -10.33 -21.21 6.92
C ASP A 153 -9.93 -21.60 8.35
N ALA A 154 -8.62 -21.80 8.56
CA ALA A 154 -8.05 -22.17 9.84
C ALA A 154 -7.63 -20.93 10.63
N PRO A 155 -7.55 -21.04 11.97
CA PRO A 155 -6.87 -20.03 12.77
C PRO A 155 -5.40 -19.90 12.39
N VAL A 156 -4.91 -18.67 12.33
CA VAL A 156 -3.49 -18.34 12.09
C VAL A 156 -2.79 -18.05 13.40
N THR A 157 -1.49 -18.34 13.47
CA THR A 157 -0.65 -18.05 14.63
C THR A 157 0.16 -16.79 14.39
N LEU A 158 -0.06 -15.79 15.22
CA LEU A 158 0.66 -14.54 15.20
C LEU A 158 1.80 -14.58 16.22
N THR A 159 3.00 -14.30 15.74
CA THR A 159 4.20 -14.22 16.56
C THR A 159 4.79 -12.82 16.44
N ASP A 160 5.05 -12.15 17.56
CA ASP A 160 5.77 -10.86 17.54
C ASP A 160 7.28 -11.06 17.29
N ILE A 161 8.03 -9.96 17.13
CA ILE A 161 9.48 -10.05 16.89
C ILE A 161 10.25 -10.77 18.01
N PHE A 162 9.71 -10.85 19.23
CA PHE A 162 10.37 -11.47 20.38
C PHE A 162 9.95 -12.93 20.61
N GLY A 163 9.00 -13.45 19.84
CA GLY A 163 8.54 -14.83 19.90
C GLY A 163 7.28 -15.05 20.75
N ASN A 164 6.60 -13.99 21.20
CA ASN A 164 5.33 -14.13 21.89
C ASN A 164 4.24 -14.50 20.89
N ARG A 165 3.42 -15.51 21.22
CA ARG A 165 2.44 -16.09 20.30
C ARG A 165 1.00 -15.83 20.73
N HIS A 166 0.13 -15.62 19.77
CA HIS A 166 -1.32 -15.60 19.93
C HIS A 166 -1.99 -16.17 18.66
N THR A 167 -3.20 -16.69 18.79
CA THR A 167 -3.93 -17.30 17.67
C THR A 167 -5.16 -16.45 17.35
N ILE A 168 -5.42 -16.24 16.06
CA ILE A 168 -6.59 -15.52 15.56
C ILE A 168 -7.34 -16.43 14.58
N GLY A 169 -8.63 -16.65 14.85
CA GLY A 169 -9.52 -17.36 13.94
C GLY A 169 -10.04 -16.43 12.84
N PRO A 170 -10.52 -16.97 11.70
CA PRO A 170 -11.27 -16.17 10.75
C PRO A 170 -12.59 -15.71 11.39
N GLU A 171 -12.97 -14.47 11.13
CA GLU A 171 -14.26 -13.89 11.48
C GLU A 171 -15.08 -13.68 10.21
N THR A 172 -16.39 -13.87 10.30
CA THR A 172 -17.29 -13.50 9.20
C THR A 172 -17.64 -12.03 9.33
N ASP A 173 -17.58 -11.29 8.23
CA ASP A 173 -17.96 -9.88 8.21
C ASP A 173 -19.44 -9.65 8.57
N ASP A 174 -19.79 -8.40 8.85
CA ASP A 174 -21.14 -8.01 9.30
C ASP A 174 -22.23 -8.41 8.28
N ASP A 175 -21.88 -8.45 6.99
CA ASP A 175 -22.77 -8.82 5.89
C ASP A 175 -22.85 -10.35 5.67
N GLY A 176 -22.11 -11.15 6.45
CA GLY A 176 -22.16 -12.61 6.40
C GLY A 176 -21.53 -13.23 5.15
N THR A 177 -20.80 -12.44 4.36
CA THR A 177 -20.38 -12.78 3.00
C THR A 177 -18.92 -13.19 2.94
N HIS A 178 -18.04 -12.51 3.69
CA HIS A 178 -16.60 -12.71 3.63
C HIS A 178 -16.08 -13.31 4.93
N GLN A 179 -15.15 -14.25 4.85
CA GLN A 179 -14.34 -14.68 6.00
C GLN A 179 -12.98 -13.99 5.94
N THR A 180 -12.63 -13.29 7.01
CA THR A 180 -11.39 -12.52 7.10
C THR A 180 -10.72 -12.69 8.45
N HIS A 181 -9.41 -12.62 8.48
CA HIS A 181 -8.64 -12.43 9.69
C HIS A 181 -8.35 -10.95 9.88
N ASP A 182 -8.66 -10.44 11.07
CA ASP A 182 -8.43 -9.05 11.46
C ASP A 182 -7.17 -8.95 12.32
N ILE A 183 -6.07 -8.51 11.71
CA ILE A 183 -4.75 -8.51 12.33
C ILE A 183 -4.30 -7.07 12.58
N PRO A 184 -4.11 -6.66 13.84
CA PRO A 184 -3.61 -5.33 14.14
C PRO A 184 -2.13 -5.21 13.73
N LEU A 185 -1.84 -4.21 12.91
CA LEU A 185 -0.50 -3.90 12.43
C LEU A 185 0.02 -2.60 13.04
N SER A 186 1.34 -2.58 13.24
CA SER A 186 2.09 -1.41 13.68
C SER A 186 3.38 -1.29 12.85
N ALA A 187 4.26 -0.37 13.22
CA ALA A 187 5.60 -0.32 12.65
C ALA A 187 6.42 -1.59 12.99
N GLU A 188 6.12 -2.26 14.10
CA GLU A 188 6.76 -3.53 14.45
C GLU A 188 6.23 -4.67 13.58
N PRO A 189 7.11 -5.46 12.94
CA PRO A 189 6.70 -6.64 12.19
C PRO A 189 6.02 -7.70 13.03
N VAL A 190 4.99 -8.32 12.46
CA VAL A 190 4.34 -9.51 12.98
C VAL A 190 4.50 -10.66 11.98
N TYR A 191 4.75 -11.85 12.49
CA TYR A 191 4.77 -13.09 11.73
C TYR A 191 3.39 -13.74 11.83
N ILE A 192 2.77 -14.07 10.71
CA ILE A 192 1.44 -14.66 10.63
C ILE A 192 1.58 -16.01 9.95
N GLU A 193 1.59 -17.07 10.74
CA GLU A 193 1.85 -18.44 10.33
C GLU A 193 0.55 -19.24 10.19
N GLY A 194 0.53 -20.21 9.28
CA GLY A 194 -0.65 -21.04 9.00
C GLY A 194 -1.55 -20.46 7.91
N ILE A 195 -1.03 -19.54 7.08
CA ILE A 195 -1.80 -18.98 5.96
C ILE A 195 -1.91 -20.00 4.81
N ASP A 196 -3.02 -19.95 4.08
CA ASP A 196 -3.14 -20.54 2.74
C ASP A 196 -2.31 -19.70 1.76
N THR A 197 -1.18 -20.26 1.33
CA THR A 197 -0.19 -19.53 0.53
C THR A 197 -0.73 -19.19 -0.85
N GLU A 198 -1.45 -20.11 -1.48
CA GLU A 198 -1.93 -19.92 -2.84
C GLU A 198 -3.11 -18.95 -2.87
N LEU A 199 -4.01 -19.00 -1.88
CA LEU A 199 -5.06 -17.99 -1.71
C LEU A 199 -4.50 -16.58 -1.52
N VAL A 200 -3.45 -16.43 -0.70
CA VAL A 200 -2.80 -15.12 -0.47
C VAL A 200 -2.05 -14.67 -1.71
N ARG A 201 -1.37 -15.57 -2.44
CA ARG A 201 -0.73 -15.27 -3.72
C ARG A 201 -1.74 -14.81 -4.76
N PHE A 202 -2.90 -15.45 -4.84
CA PHE A 202 -3.99 -15.07 -5.75
C PHE A 202 -4.44 -13.64 -5.48
N GLN A 203 -4.81 -13.33 -4.22
CA GLN A 203 -5.20 -11.98 -3.81
C GLN A 203 -4.11 -10.94 -4.12
N SER A 204 -2.83 -11.30 -3.92
CA SER A 204 -1.70 -10.41 -4.22
C SER A 204 -1.44 -10.20 -5.71
N SER A 205 -1.93 -11.12 -6.56
CA SER A 205 -1.71 -11.10 -8.00
C SER A 205 -2.77 -10.31 -8.77
N LEU A 206 -3.89 -9.99 -8.12
CA LEU A 206 -4.92 -9.14 -8.72
C LEU A 206 -4.34 -7.75 -8.94
N SER A 207 -4.48 -7.23 -10.16
CA SER A 207 -4.03 -5.88 -10.47
C SER A 207 -4.90 -5.19 -11.51
N PHE A 208 -4.82 -3.87 -11.50
CA PHE A 208 -5.42 -2.98 -12.48
C PHE A 208 -4.29 -2.35 -13.29
N ASP A 209 -4.27 -2.53 -14.61
CA ASP A 209 -3.18 -2.08 -15.48
C ASP A 209 -3.67 -1.07 -16.53
N PRO A 210 -3.05 0.13 -16.63
CA PRO A 210 -2.10 0.68 -15.66
C PRO A 210 -2.74 0.95 -14.29
N ALA A 211 -1.93 0.88 -13.22
CA ALA A 211 -2.38 1.17 -11.85
C ALA A 211 -2.75 2.66 -11.65
N ILE A 212 -2.31 3.51 -12.58
CA ILE A 212 -2.62 4.94 -12.62
C ILE A 212 -3.81 5.17 -13.53
N ILE A 213 -4.92 5.60 -12.95
CA ILE A 213 -6.11 6.04 -13.66
C ILE A 213 -5.95 7.51 -14.07
N GLN A 214 -6.02 7.78 -15.37
CA GLN A 214 -5.87 9.14 -15.89
C GLN A 214 -7.08 10.00 -15.55
N SER A 215 -6.81 11.21 -15.04
CA SER A 215 -7.81 12.23 -14.73
C SER A 215 -8.16 13.02 -15.99
N VAL A 216 -8.72 12.30 -16.97
CA VAL A 216 -9.18 12.83 -18.25
C VAL A 216 -10.67 12.55 -18.43
N ALA A 217 -11.38 13.47 -19.08
CA ALA A 217 -12.78 13.26 -19.38
C ALA A 217 -12.97 12.17 -20.45
N GLY A 218 -14.01 11.34 -20.27
CA GLY A 218 -14.40 10.31 -21.21
C GLY A 218 -14.12 8.90 -20.72
N GLU A 219 -14.38 7.94 -21.59
CA GLU A 219 -14.13 6.51 -21.38
C GLU A 219 -12.65 6.19 -21.62
N GLN A 220 -12.09 5.37 -20.74
CA GLN A 220 -10.70 4.94 -20.78
C GLN A 220 -10.64 3.42 -20.59
N THR A 221 -9.79 2.75 -21.35
CA THR A 221 -9.64 1.30 -21.28
C THR A 221 -8.46 0.92 -20.41
N TYR A 222 -8.70 -0.03 -19.51
CA TYR A 222 -7.73 -0.64 -18.61
C TYR A 222 -7.86 -2.16 -18.68
N GLU A 223 -6.91 -2.88 -18.09
CA GLU A 223 -6.98 -4.32 -17.96
C GLU A 223 -7.01 -4.73 -16.49
N VAL A 224 -7.92 -5.65 -16.14
CA VAL A 224 -7.86 -6.40 -14.89
C VAL A 224 -7.04 -7.65 -15.15
N LEU A 225 -5.96 -7.82 -14.39
CA LEU A 225 -5.09 -8.99 -14.46
C LEU A 225 -5.45 -9.94 -13.33
N ILE A 226 -5.65 -11.21 -13.68
CA ILE A 226 -5.98 -12.28 -12.74
C ILE A 226 -4.97 -13.40 -12.99
N SER A 227 -4.13 -13.71 -12.00
CA SER A 227 -3.14 -14.80 -12.12
C SER A 227 -3.54 -15.96 -11.24
N ASN A 228 -3.42 -17.17 -11.77
CA ASN A 228 -3.66 -18.41 -11.04
C ASN A 228 -2.34 -18.93 -10.44
N PRO A 229 -2.16 -18.88 -9.11
CA PRO A 229 -0.93 -19.35 -8.48
C PRO A 229 -0.91 -20.88 -8.23
N TRP A 230 -2.07 -21.54 -8.26
CA TRP A 230 -2.22 -22.99 -8.10
C TRP A 230 -1.63 -23.77 -9.28
N ASP A 231 -1.31 -25.04 -9.04
CA ASP A 231 -0.89 -26.01 -10.07
C ASP A 231 -2.06 -26.71 -10.79
N ILE A 232 -3.29 -26.29 -10.45
CA ILE A 232 -4.56 -26.72 -11.07
C ILE A 232 -5.34 -25.50 -11.59
N PRO A 233 -6.30 -25.69 -12.52
CA PRO A 233 -7.12 -24.59 -13.01
C PRO A 233 -7.92 -23.91 -11.88
N ALA A 234 -8.04 -22.58 -11.96
CA ALA A 234 -8.85 -21.76 -11.06
C ALA A 234 -9.93 -21.04 -11.87
N SER A 235 -11.14 -21.00 -11.34
CA SER A 235 -12.29 -20.39 -12.00
C SER A 235 -13.15 -19.63 -11.01
N GLY A 236 -13.98 -18.72 -11.52
CA GLY A 236 -14.84 -17.94 -10.64
C GLY A 236 -15.47 -16.72 -11.27
N ARG A 237 -16.01 -15.87 -10.40
CA ARG A 237 -16.56 -14.57 -10.76
C ARG A 237 -15.97 -13.49 -9.88
N LEU A 238 -15.27 -12.55 -10.51
CA LEU A 238 -14.71 -11.36 -9.89
C LEU A 238 -15.63 -10.16 -10.13
N ILE A 239 -15.93 -9.42 -9.06
CA ILE A 239 -16.77 -8.21 -9.09
C ILE A 239 -15.94 -7.03 -8.62
N ILE A 240 -15.90 -5.97 -9.41
CA ILE A 240 -15.31 -4.68 -9.03
C ILE A 240 -16.33 -3.91 -8.19
N THR A 241 -16.18 -3.99 -6.87
CA THR A 241 -17.09 -3.35 -5.91
C THR A 241 -16.76 -1.87 -5.78
N GLU A 242 -15.50 -1.52 -5.61
CA GLU A 242 -14.99 -0.15 -5.52
C GLU A 242 -13.87 0.10 -6.54
N PRO A 243 -13.73 1.32 -7.09
CA PRO A 243 -14.52 2.51 -6.78
C PRO A 243 -15.94 2.51 -7.40
N GLY A 244 -16.81 3.34 -6.82
CA GLY A 244 -18.23 3.37 -7.16
C GLY A 244 -19.02 2.22 -6.53
N GLY A 245 -20.08 1.79 -7.20
CA GLY A 245 -20.83 0.62 -6.76
C GLY A 245 -21.77 0.91 -5.59
N TYR A 246 -22.12 -0.12 -4.84
CA TYR A 246 -22.92 0.02 -3.63
C TYR A 246 -21.99 0.12 -2.43
N ASP A 247 -22.01 1.26 -1.75
CA ASP A 247 -21.30 1.43 -0.50
C ASP A 247 -22.19 0.97 0.65
N ALA A 248 -21.76 -0.09 1.33
CA ALA A 248 -22.47 -0.66 2.46
C ALA A 248 -22.56 0.31 3.65
N ALA A 249 -21.54 1.15 3.87
CA ALA A 249 -21.48 2.10 4.96
C ALA A 249 -22.47 3.26 4.78
N SER A 250 -22.52 3.85 3.58
CA SER A 250 -23.49 4.92 3.27
C SER A 250 -24.87 4.39 2.83
N ARG A 251 -25.00 3.08 2.59
CA ARG A 251 -26.19 2.41 2.02
C ARG A 251 -26.67 3.07 0.71
N SER A 252 -25.75 3.67 -0.02
CA SER A 252 -26.00 4.45 -1.22
C SER A 252 -25.20 3.89 -2.38
N ARG A 253 -25.75 4.02 -3.59
CA ARG A 253 -25.02 3.68 -4.80
C ARG A 253 -24.19 4.89 -5.21
N ASP A 254 -22.86 4.75 -5.18
CA ASP A 254 -21.97 5.73 -5.76
C ASP A 254 -22.02 5.62 -7.30
N ARG A 255 -22.57 6.68 -7.90
CA ARG A 255 -22.74 6.85 -9.35
C ARG A 255 -21.67 7.76 -9.95
N SER A 256 -20.67 8.16 -9.16
CA SER A 256 -19.57 8.96 -9.64
C SER A 256 -18.60 8.15 -10.50
N TRP A 257 -18.73 6.81 -10.53
CA TRP A 257 -17.93 5.89 -11.34
C TRP A 257 -18.79 4.99 -12.21
N GLU A 258 -18.39 4.86 -13.46
CA GLU A 258 -18.91 3.89 -14.41
C GLU A 258 -17.76 2.98 -14.86
N ILE A 259 -17.89 1.69 -14.57
CA ILE A 259 -16.91 0.66 -14.89
C ILE A 259 -17.65 -0.45 -15.63
N THR A 260 -17.18 -0.85 -16.80
CA THR A 260 -17.84 -1.84 -17.65
C THR A 260 -16.81 -2.79 -18.30
N PRO A 261 -16.91 -4.11 -18.09
CA PRO A 261 -17.82 -4.80 -17.18
C PRO A 261 -17.41 -4.64 -15.71
N ARG A 262 -18.38 -4.65 -14.78
CA ARG A 262 -18.11 -4.79 -13.32
C ARG A 262 -17.99 -6.23 -12.84
N SER A 263 -18.60 -7.16 -13.57
CA SER A 263 -18.62 -8.59 -13.23
C SER A 263 -17.89 -9.34 -14.32
N ILE A 264 -16.83 -10.04 -13.94
CA ILE A 264 -15.92 -10.76 -14.81
C ILE A 264 -15.98 -12.22 -14.42
N THR A 265 -16.38 -13.09 -15.35
CA THR A 265 -16.21 -14.54 -15.19
C THR A 265 -14.86 -14.92 -15.77
N PHE A 266 -14.11 -15.76 -15.04
CA PHE A 266 -12.80 -16.23 -15.47
C PHE A 266 -12.64 -17.73 -15.29
N ASP A 267 -11.77 -18.29 -16.11
CA ASP A 267 -11.21 -19.64 -16.04
C ASP A 267 -9.74 -19.49 -16.46
N VAL A 268 -8.82 -19.84 -15.56
CA VAL A 268 -7.38 -19.57 -15.72
C VAL A 268 -6.62 -20.85 -15.45
N ALA A 269 -5.81 -21.28 -16.42
CA ALA A 269 -5.01 -22.49 -16.28
C ALA A 269 -3.90 -22.32 -15.22
N PRO A 270 -3.27 -23.43 -14.76
CA PRO A 270 -2.21 -23.37 -13.76
C PRO A 270 -1.08 -22.41 -14.13
N GLY A 271 -0.73 -21.50 -13.23
CA GLY A 271 0.36 -20.54 -13.44
C GLY A 271 0.10 -19.47 -14.52
N GLU A 272 -1.07 -19.45 -15.15
CA GLU A 272 -1.39 -18.47 -16.20
C GLU A 272 -1.95 -17.16 -15.62
N THR A 273 -1.88 -16.11 -16.45
CA THR A 273 -2.49 -14.80 -16.18
C THR A 273 -3.44 -14.44 -17.32
N VAL A 274 -4.70 -14.20 -16.99
CA VAL A 274 -5.69 -13.63 -17.93
C VAL A 274 -5.76 -12.12 -17.78
N ARG A 275 -6.00 -11.44 -18.91
CA ARG A 275 -6.22 -9.99 -19.00
C ARG A 275 -7.63 -9.74 -19.48
N VAL A 276 -8.40 -9.00 -18.70
CA VAL A 276 -9.79 -8.66 -19.03
C VAL A 276 -9.92 -7.15 -19.22
N PRO A 277 -10.25 -6.68 -20.43
CA PRO A 277 -10.41 -5.26 -20.67
C PRO A 277 -11.65 -4.72 -19.96
N VAL A 278 -11.48 -3.57 -19.29
CA VAL A 278 -12.55 -2.82 -18.64
C VAL A 278 -12.49 -1.37 -19.08
N THR A 279 -13.66 -0.80 -19.33
CA THR A 279 -13.83 0.63 -19.60
C THR A 279 -14.18 1.34 -18.32
N VAL A 280 -13.45 2.40 -17.99
CA VAL A 280 -13.64 3.25 -16.81
C VAL A 280 -13.95 4.67 -17.26
N SER A 281 -14.96 5.27 -16.64
CA SER A 281 -15.16 6.71 -16.64
C SER A 281 -15.66 7.16 -15.28
N PHE A 282 -15.43 8.43 -14.93
CA PHE A 282 -15.85 8.97 -13.64
C PHE A 282 -16.17 10.45 -13.69
N SER A 283 -16.87 10.92 -12.66
CA SER A 283 -17.30 12.30 -12.52
C SER A 283 -16.10 13.24 -12.37
N ARG A 284 -16.23 14.43 -12.94
CA ARG A 284 -15.23 15.51 -12.83
C ARG A 284 -14.99 16.01 -11.40
N ALA A 285 -15.84 15.61 -10.45
CA ALA A 285 -15.74 15.96 -9.05
C ALA A 285 -14.82 15.04 -8.24
N ILE A 286 -14.38 13.91 -8.82
CA ILE A 286 -13.47 12.98 -8.15
C ILE A 286 -12.12 13.65 -7.90
N GLU A 287 -11.64 13.52 -6.67
CA GLU A 287 -10.33 13.99 -6.26
C GLU A 287 -9.24 13.03 -6.74
N ALA A 288 -8.12 13.60 -7.15
CA ALA A 288 -6.94 12.89 -7.57
C ALA A 288 -6.10 12.45 -6.37
N GLY A 289 -5.36 11.36 -6.57
CA GLY A 289 -4.47 10.75 -5.61
C GLY A 289 -4.95 9.34 -5.25
N PRO A 290 -4.73 8.91 -4.00
CA PRO A 290 -5.14 7.62 -3.48
C PRO A 290 -6.51 7.11 -3.88
N ILE A 291 -6.55 5.89 -4.43
CA ILE A 291 -7.74 5.06 -4.38
C ILE A 291 -7.36 3.62 -4.06
N ASP A 292 -8.32 2.89 -3.50
CA ASP A 292 -8.29 1.44 -3.43
C ASP A 292 -9.29 0.89 -4.45
N ILE A 293 -8.90 -0.16 -5.16
CA ILE A 293 -9.75 -0.90 -6.08
C ILE A 293 -10.08 -2.21 -5.39
N VAL A 294 -11.36 -2.39 -5.05
CA VAL A 294 -11.81 -3.53 -4.26
C VAL A 294 -12.48 -4.54 -5.19
N PHE A 295 -12.06 -5.79 -5.05
CA PHE A 295 -12.56 -6.93 -5.78
C PHE A 295 -13.19 -7.92 -4.81
N ASP A 296 -14.42 -8.35 -5.09
CA ASP A 296 -15.04 -9.51 -4.47
C ASP A 296 -15.00 -10.66 -5.48
N THR A 297 -14.36 -11.76 -5.11
CA THR A 297 -14.15 -12.90 -6.00
C THR A 297 -14.78 -14.15 -5.42
N ASP A 298 -15.79 -14.68 -6.09
CA ASP A 298 -16.32 -16.02 -5.84
C ASP A 298 -15.37 -17.03 -6.51
N LEU A 299 -14.52 -17.66 -5.70
CA LEU A 299 -13.34 -18.39 -6.16
C LEU A 299 -13.45 -19.90 -5.95
N VAL A 300 -13.12 -20.65 -7.00
CA VAL A 300 -13.00 -22.11 -6.98
C VAL A 300 -11.66 -22.54 -7.57
N ALA A 301 -10.89 -23.32 -6.80
CA ALA A 301 -9.65 -23.96 -7.26
C ALA A 301 -9.58 -25.39 -6.69
N GLU A 302 -8.65 -25.67 -5.76
CA GLU A 302 -8.56 -26.96 -5.05
C GLU A 302 -9.80 -27.28 -4.21
N ARG A 303 -10.51 -26.22 -3.82
CA ARG A 303 -11.76 -26.22 -3.08
C ARG A 303 -12.59 -24.99 -3.46
N GLU A 304 -13.82 -24.95 -2.98
CA GLU A 304 -14.64 -23.74 -3.01
C GLU A 304 -14.20 -22.83 -1.86
N TYR A 305 -13.66 -21.66 -2.19
CA TYR A 305 -13.26 -20.64 -1.22
C TYR A 305 -14.42 -19.67 -0.88
N GLY A 306 -15.43 -19.61 -1.75
CA GLY A 306 -16.51 -18.63 -1.65
C GLY A 306 -16.02 -17.22 -1.98
N TRP A 307 -16.67 -16.20 -1.40
CA TRP A 307 -16.35 -14.80 -1.65
C TRP A 307 -15.10 -14.35 -0.90
N VAL A 308 -14.05 -14.05 -1.66
CA VAL A 308 -12.78 -13.51 -1.19
C VAL A 308 -12.70 -12.05 -1.59
N ARG A 309 -12.49 -11.17 -0.61
CA ARG A 309 -12.29 -9.74 -0.84
C ARG A 309 -10.80 -9.39 -0.91
N ALA A 310 -10.41 -8.71 -1.97
CA ALA A 310 -9.06 -8.17 -2.15
C ALA A 310 -9.13 -6.66 -2.41
N SER A 311 -8.15 -5.91 -1.89
CA SER A 311 -7.99 -4.48 -2.16
C SER A 311 -6.63 -4.24 -2.80
N VAL A 312 -6.63 -3.58 -3.96
CA VAL A 312 -5.44 -3.26 -4.73
C VAL A 312 -5.27 -1.73 -4.76
N PRO A 313 -4.10 -1.20 -4.38
CA PRO A 313 -3.87 0.23 -4.40
C PRO A 313 -3.77 0.74 -5.84
N GLY A 314 -4.52 1.80 -6.13
CA GLY A 314 -4.44 2.58 -7.35
C GLY A 314 -4.16 4.06 -7.09
N GLU A 315 -4.07 4.82 -8.18
CA GLU A 315 -3.93 6.26 -8.11
C GLU A 315 -4.66 6.94 -9.26
N ILE A 316 -5.38 8.02 -8.96
CA ILE A 316 -5.91 8.93 -9.97
C ILE A 316 -4.92 10.07 -10.14
N SER A 317 -4.42 10.27 -11.34
CA SER A 317 -3.50 11.39 -11.63
C SER A 317 -3.71 11.93 -13.03
N LEU A 318 -3.15 13.10 -13.31
CA LEU A 318 -3.10 13.65 -14.67
C LEU A 318 -1.66 13.56 -15.15
N ASP A 319 -1.41 12.77 -16.20
CA ASP A 319 -0.07 12.58 -16.72
C ASP A 319 0.64 13.91 -17.05
N GLY A 320 1.86 14.04 -16.56
CA GLY A 320 2.70 15.23 -16.70
C GLY A 320 2.25 16.44 -15.88
N VAL A 321 1.35 16.30 -14.91
CA VAL A 321 0.88 17.41 -14.08
C VAL A 321 0.80 17.03 -12.61
N GLU A 322 1.50 17.78 -11.77
CA GLU A 322 1.40 17.69 -10.32
C GLU A 322 0.68 18.92 -9.77
N MET A 323 -0.12 18.71 -8.73
CA MET A 323 -0.75 19.79 -7.99
C MET A 323 -0.61 19.56 -6.49
N GLU A 324 -0.17 20.57 -5.77
CA GLU A 324 -0.12 20.60 -4.31
C GLU A 324 -1.05 21.71 -3.82
N ILE A 325 -1.76 21.45 -2.72
CA ILE A 325 -2.66 22.43 -2.11
C ILE A 325 -2.24 22.65 -0.66
N ALA A 326 -2.16 23.92 -0.28
CA ALA A 326 -2.00 24.36 1.09
C ALA A 326 -3.05 25.43 1.40
N TYR A 327 -3.22 25.76 2.68
CA TYR A 327 -4.03 26.91 3.07
C TYR A 327 -3.32 27.74 4.14
N ARG A 328 -3.69 29.02 4.21
CA ARG A 328 -3.25 29.95 5.23
C ARG A 328 -4.45 30.58 5.90
N LYS A 329 -4.44 30.56 7.22
CA LYS A 329 -5.46 31.15 8.10
C LYS A 329 -4.76 32.14 9.05
N PRO A 330 -5.08 33.44 9.02
CA PRO A 330 -4.59 34.41 9.99
C PRO A 330 -4.98 34.04 11.42
N ALA A 331 -4.22 34.50 12.41
CA ALA A 331 -4.32 34.02 13.79
C ALA A 331 -5.60 34.43 14.56
N ALA A 332 -6.32 35.50 14.18
CA ALA A 332 -7.50 35.92 14.95
C ALA A 332 -8.50 36.78 14.15
N GLY A 333 -9.77 36.73 14.58
CA GLY A 333 -10.89 37.53 14.06
C GLY A 333 -12.04 36.66 13.51
N PRO A 334 -13.32 36.98 13.81
CA PRO A 334 -14.47 36.32 13.18
C PRO A 334 -14.57 36.62 11.68
N ASP A 335 -13.96 37.72 11.24
CA ASP A 335 -13.88 38.17 9.85
C ASP A 335 -12.53 37.79 9.18
N ALA A 336 -11.80 36.80 9.72
CA ALA A 336 -10.53 36.40 9.13
C ALA A 336 -10.73 35.74 7.74
N ASP A 337 -9.89 36.12 6.78
CA ASP A 337 -9.88 35.53 5.44
C ASP A 337 -9.22 34.15 5.47
N LEU A 338 -9.66 33.26 4.59
CA LEU A 338 -8.94 32.03 4.28
C LEU A 338 -8.29 32.19 2.90
N ILE A 339 -7.01 31.87 2.77
CA ILE A 339 -6.35 31.82 1.47
C ILE A 339 -5.96 30.39 1.20
N VAL A 340 -6.47 29.82 0.11
CA VAL A 340 -6.01 28.53 -0.40
C VAL A 340 -4.97 28.77 -1.48
N GLU A 341 -3.86 28.06 -1.39
CA GLU A 341 -2.72 28.13 -2.29
C GLU A 341 -2.65 26.81 -3.07
N ALA A 342 -2.62 26.88 -4.40
CA ALA A 342 -2.39 25.73 -5.26
C ALA A 342 -1.10 25.94 -6.05
N THR A 343 -0.15 25.03 -5.89
CA THR A 343 1.07 24.96 -6.69
C THR A 343 0.87 23.91 -7.75
N VAL A 344 0.91 24.30 -9.02
CA VAL A 344 0.75 23.41 -10.17
C VAL A 344 2.08 23.33 -10.89
N THR A 345 2.60 22.11 -11.09
CA THR A 345 3.87 21.86 -11.76
C THR A 345 3.60 21.05 -13.03
N ASN A 346 4.12 21.52 -14.16
CA ASN A 346 4.15 20.73 -15.39
C ASN A 346 5.37 19.82 -15.37
N THR A 347 5.16 18.54 -15.09
CA THR A 347 6.21 17.51 -15.12
C THR A 347 6.31 16.82 -16.49
N GLY A 348 5.42 17.17 -17.42
CA GLY A 348 5.40 16.68 -18.79
C GLY A 348 6.44 17.33 -19.69
N GLN A 349 6.36 17.01 -20.99
CA GLN A 349 7.31 17.46 -22.02
C GLN A 349 6.75 18.56 -22.94
N THR A 350 5.49 18.96 -22.75
CA THR A 350 4.81 19.95 -23.59
C THR A 350 4.33 21.13 -22.73
N THR A 351 4.34 22.34 -23.28
CA THR A 351 3.75 23.52 -22.65
C THR A 351 2.24 23.30 -22.47
N ARG A 352 1.70 23.60 -21.28
CA ARG A 352 0.27 23.43 -20.97
C ARG A 352 -0.35 24.68 -20.37
N SER A 353 -1.65 24.85 -20.55
CA SER A 353 -2.42 25.94 -19.94
C SER A 353 -3.62 25.37 -19.20
N PHE A 354 -3.98 25.98 -18.07
CA PHE A 354 -5.05 25.52 -17.21
C PHE A 354 -5.98 26.65 -16.76
N ASP A 355 -7.27 26.34 -16.70
CA ASP A 355 -8.24 27.08 -15.91
C ASP A 355 -8.36 26.47 -14.52
N ALA A 356 -8.31 27.30 -13.48
CA ALA A 356 -8.32 26.86 -12.10
C ALA A 356 -9.54 27.40 -11.34
N PHE A 357 -10.12 26.57 -10.49
CA PHE A 357 -11.32 26.85 -9.73
C PHE A 357 -11.16 26.38 -8.29
N ALA A 358 -11.58 27.19 -7.32
CA ALA A 358 -11.67 26.79 -5.91
C ALA A 358 -13.11 26.86 -5.40
N PHE A 359 -13.48 25.87 -4.60
CA PHE A 359 -14.81 25.65 -4.05
C PHE A 359 -14.71 25.42 -2.54
N GLY A 360 -15.24 26.35 -1.75
CA GLY A 360 -15.50 26.15 -0.32
C GLY A 360 -17.00 25.95 -0.09
N PRO A 361 -17.43 25.05 0.82
CA PRO A 361 -18.84 24.90 1.19
C PRO A 361 -19.50 26.23 1.55
N GLY A 362 -20.65 26.53 0.93
CA GLY A 362 -21.38 27.78 1.14
C GLY A 362 -20.72 29.06 0.60
N MET A 363 -19.55 28.96 -0.05
CA MET A 363 -18.81 30.11 -0.56
C MET A 363 -18.98 30.30 -2.07
N PRO A 364 -18.87 31.53 -2.59
CA PRO A 364 -18.75 31.76 -4.02
C PRO A 364 -17.52 31.06 -4.60
N ARG A 365 -17.67 30.48 -5.80
CA ARG A 365 -16.54 29.90 -6.54
C ARG A 365 -15.53 30.98 -6.92
N VAL A 366 -14.25 30.73 -6.63
CA VAL A 366 -13.13 31.59 -7.04
C VAL A 366 -12.48 31.01 -8.30
N ARG A 367 -12.06 31.88 -9.23
CA ARG A 367 -11.47 31.51 -10.53
C ARG A 367 -10.08 32.10 -10.70
N ALA A 368 -9.19 31.35 -11.34
CA ALA A 368 -7.88 31.80 -11.77
C ALA A 368 -7.50 31.10 -13.09
N SER A 369 -6.46 31.58 -13.77
CA SER A 369 -5.90 30.93 -14.96
C SER A 369 -4.38 30.79 -14.85
N ILE A 370 -3.85 29.74 -15.44
CA ILE A 370 -2.43 29.44 -15.56
C ILE A 370 -2.15 29.34 -17.06
N GLY A 371 -1.67 30.43 -17.66
CA GLY A 371 -1.28 30.44 -19.06
C GLY A 371 0.15 29.96 -19.25
N SER A 372 0.37 29.13 -20.28
CA SER A 372 1.70 28.76 -20.81
C SER A 372 2.70 28.31 -19.75
N LEU A 373 2.39 27.20 -19.07
CA LEU A 373 3.27 26.54 -18.13
C LEU A 373 4.24 25.63 -18.89
N GLU A 374 5.51 26.02 -18.97
CA GLU A 374 6.55 25.25 -19.67
C GLU A 374 6.91 23.95 -18.94
N PRO A 375 7.52 22.96 -19.62
CA PRO A 375 8.06 21.75 -19.00
C PRO A 375 8.99 22.07 -17.81
N GLY A 376 8.75 21.41 -16.67
CA GLY A 376 9.48 21.61 -15.42
C GLY A 376 9.11 22.89 -14.65
N GLN A 377 8.20 23.72 -15.17
CA GLN A 377 7.79 24.96 -14.53
C GLN A 377 6.65 24.73 -13.54
N SER A 378 6.68 25.49 -12.44
CA SER A 378 5.58 25.58 -11.48
C SER A 378 4.91 26.96 -11.51
N ALA A 379 3.60 26.99 -11.29
CA ALA A 379 2.82 28.20 -11.08
C ALA A 379 2.02 28.09 -9.79
N VAL A 380 2.05 29.16 -8.99
CA VAL A 380 1.27 29.25 -7.76
C VAL A 380 0.04 30.11 -8.01
N ARG A 381 -1.12 29.66 -7.51
CA ARG A 381 -2.38 30.41 -7.54
C ARG A 381 -2.99 30.49 -6.15
N TYR A 382 -3.48 31.69 -5.83
CA TYR A 382 -4.12 32.00 -4.57
C TYR A 382 -5.62 32.19 -4.78
N PHE A 383 -6.41 31.53 -3.93
CA PHE A 383 -7.86 31.60 -3.92
C PHE A 383 -8.32 32.19 -2.59
N PRO A 384 -8.52 33.53 -2.51
CA PRO A 384 -8.99 34.17 -1.30
C PRO A 384 -10.49 33.93 -1.09
N PHE A 385 -10.85 33.52 0.12
CA PHE A 385 -12.22 33.44 0.62
C PHE A 385 -12.39 34.48 1.75
N PRO A 386 -12.90 35.68 1.43
CA PRO A 386 -13.02 36.77 2.40
C PRO A 386 -13.92 36.39 3.57
N LYS A 387 -13.49 36.70 4.80
CA LYS A 387 -14.22 36.43 6.06
C LYS A 387 -14.68 34.97 6.24
N ALA A 388 -14.02 34.03 5.57
CA ALA A 388 -14.46 32.64 5.51
C ALA A 388 -13.71 31.70 6.46
N ALA A 389 -12.67 32.17 7.18
CA ALA A 389 -11.83 31.28 7.97
C ALA A 389 -12.54 30.59 9.14
N ALA A 390 -13.59 31.22 9.69
CA ALA A 390 -14.45 30.61 10.69
C ALA A 390 -15.45 29.64 10.06
N ALA A 391 -16.13 30.06 9.00
CA ALA A 391 -17.15 29.25 8.32
C ALA A 391 -16.60 28.00 7.63
N LEU A 392 -15.36 28.05 7.14
CA LEU A 392 -14.67 26.91 6.54
C LEU A 392 -13.80 26.15 7.55
N GLY A 393 -13.81 26.49 8.84
CA GLY A 393 -13.06 25.74 9.85
C GLY A 393 -13.72 24.37 10.09
N GLY A 394 -12.99 23.30 9.86
CA GLY A 394 -13.49 21.92 9.86
C GLY A 394 -14.05 21.46 8.51
N GLU A 395 -14.07 22.34 7.51
CA GLU A 395 -14.59 22.05 6.17
C GLU A 395 -13.47 21.68 5.19
N ARG A 396 -13.84 20.96 4.13
CA ARG A 396 -12.95 20.63 3.02
C ARG A 396 -13.09 21.63 1.88
N VAL A 397 -11.99 22.24 1.47
CA VAL A 397 -11.94 23.15 0.30
C VAL A 397 -11.33 22.41 -0.89
N ILE A 398 -12.01 22.45 -2.03
CA ILE A 398 -11.62 21.73 -3.25
C ILE A 398 -11.04 22.72 -4.26
N VAL A 399 -9.87 22.42 -4.82
CA VAL A 399 -9.30 23.11 -5.98
C VAL A 399 -9.26 22.17 -7.17
N SER A 400 -9.69 22.66 -8.33
CA SER A 400 -9.70 21.90 -9.57
C SER A 400 -9.05 22.72 -10.68
N ILE A 401 -8.12 22.10 -11.41
CA ILE A 401 -7.55 22.62 -12.65
C ILE A 401 -8.09 21.82 -13.83
N ALA A 402 -8.37 22.48 -14.94
CA ALA A 402 -8.77 21.86 -16.20
C ALA A 402 -7.87 22.38 -17.31
N GLU A 403 -7.39 21.50 -18.19
CA GLU A 403 -6.64 21.90 -19.38
C GLU A 403 -7.51 22.81 -20.25
N ALA A 404 -6.96 23.95 -20.66
CA ALA A 404 -7.71 24.93 -21.46
C ALA A 404 -8.12 24.36 -22.83
N ASP A 405 -7.24 23.55 -23.43
CA ASP A 405 -7.41 22.97 -24.76
C ASP A 405 -7.47 21.43 -24.74
N GLY A 406 -7.61 20.82 -23.55
CA GLY A 406 -7.47 19.38 -23.35
C GLY A 406 -8.58 18.75 -22.50
N PRO A 407 -8.67 17.41 -22.50
CA PRO A 407 -9.64 16.70 -21.68
C PRO A 407 -9.19 16.54 -20.22
N GLY A 408 -7.93 16.88 -19.90
CA GLY A 408 -7.35 16.71 -18.59
C GLY A 408 -7.96 17.62 -17.54
N ARG A 409 -8.22 17.05 -16.37
CA ARG A 409 -8.70 17.78 -15.20
C ARG A 409 -8.13 17.14 -13.95
N LEU A 410 -7.55 17.93 -13.06
CA LEU A 410 -7.03 17.44 -11.79
C LEU A 410 -7.73 18.17 -10.66
N THR A 411 -8.30 17.44 -9.72
CA THR A 411 -9.01 17.99 -8.56
C THR A 411 -8.31 17.50 -7.29
N LYS A 412 -8.05 18.37 -6.31
CA LYS A 412 -7.61 17.94 -4.96
C LYS A 412 -8.31 18.78 -3.90
N GLY A 413 -8.47 18.22 -2.71
CA GLY A 413 -9.03 18.92 -1.55
C GLY A 413 -8.00 19.15 -0.44
N VAL A 414 -8.29 20.11 0.42
CA VAL A 414 -7.56 20.35 1.67
C VAL A 414 -8.55 20.56 2.82
N ASP A 415 -8.33 19.87 3.92
CA ASP A 415 -9.13 20.04 5.14
C ASP A 415 -8.62 21.25 5.92
N VAL A 416 -9.50 22.23 6.11
CA VAL A 416 -9.16 23.43 6.86
C VAL A 416 -9.40 23.13 8.33
N LEU A 417 -8.35 23.17 9.16
CA LEU A 417 -8.49 22.86 10.57
C LEU A 417 -9.52 23.77 11.28
N ALA A 418 -10.43 23.14 12.03
CA ALA A 418 -11.27 23.81 13.02
C ALA A 418 -10.34 24.45 14.07
N ARG A 419 -10.68 25.67 14.49
CA ARG A 419 -9.90 26.38 15.52
C ARG A 419 -10.14 25.79 16.90
#